data_AF-A0A815CEJ9-F1
#
_entry.id   AF-A0A815CEJ9-F1
#
_cell.length_a   1.000
_cell.length_b   1.000
_cell.length_c   1.000
_cell.angle_alpha   90.00
_cell.angle_beta   90.00
_cell.angle_gamma   90.00
#
_symmetry.space_group_name_H-M   'P 1'
#
loop_
_entity.id
_entity.type
_entity.pdbx_description
1 polymer ?
#
loop_
_entity_poly.entity_id
_entity_poly.type
_entity_poly.pdbx_seq_one_letter_code
_entity_poly.pdbx_strand_id
1 'polypeptide(L)'
;MYSVGILCIVLLTLTATTNAVRCPPFLCALECEYGFQFDSRGCPVCRCRTLSKDCVEPIFGYNCGLIDHRDCPNTHYCQLESTGLRGQCCLAVA
;
A
#
# COMPACT_ATOMS: atom_id res chain seq x y z
N MET A 1 41.78 -7.35 -12.26
CA MET A 1 40.91 -6.84 -11.18
C MET A 1 40.02 -5.69 -11.65
N TYR A 2 40.53 -4.73 -12.44
CA TYR A 2 39.74 -3.62 -13.01
C TYR A 2 38.69 -4.04 -14.06
N SER A 3 38.95 -5.10 -14.81
CA SER A 3 38.07 -5.60 -15.88
C SER A 3 36.74 -6.18 -15.40
N VAL A 4 36.71 -6.80 -14.21
CA VAL A 4 35.49 -7.37 -13.63
C VAL A 4 34.58 -6.26 -13.05
N GLY A 5 35.18 -5.20 -12.49
CA GLY A 5 34.43 -4.07 -11.93
C GLY A 5 33.66 -3.27 -12.99
N ILE A 6 34.28 -3.03 -14.16
CA ILE A 6 33.64 -2.32 -15.27
C ILE A 6 32.45 -3.12 -15.81
N LEU A 7 32.59 -4.45 -15.94
CA LEU A 7 31.52 -5.32 -16.40
C LEU A 7 30.31 -5.31 -15.43
N CYS A 8 30.56 -5.37 -14.12
CA CYS A 8 29.48 -5.23 -13.13
C CYS A 8 28.76 -3.89 -13.21
N ILE A 9 29.47 -2.78 -13.36
CA ILE A 9 28.86 -1.44 -13.47
C ILE A 9 28.00 -1.33 -14.73
N VAL A 10 28.47 -1.88 -15.85
CA VAL A 10 27.71 -1.89 -17.12
C VAL A 10 26.44 -2.74 -16.98
N LEU A 11 26.51 -3.91 -16.35
CA LEU A 11 25.34 -4.76 -16.09
C LEU A 11 24.33 -4.12 -15.13
N LEU A 12 24.81 -3.45 -14.08
CA LEU A 12 23.96 -2.73 -13.12
C LEU A 12 23.25 -1.53 -13.75
N THR A 13 23.88 -0.83 -14.68
CA THR A 13 23.29 0.32 -15.37
C THR A 13 22.37 -0.08 -16.53
N LEU A 14 22.67 -1.18 -17.24
CA LEU A 14 21.79 -1.77 -18.27
C LEU A 14 20.47 -2.32 -17.70
N THR A 15 20.48 -2.79 -16.45
CA THR A 15 19.30 -3.35 -15.78
C THR A 15 18.51 -2.31 -14.98
N ALA A 16 19.05 -1.12 -14.80
CA ALA A 16 18.38 0.02 -14.17
C ALA A 16 17.42 0.74 -15.14
N THR A 17 16.56 -0.01 -15.82
CA THR A 17 15.42 0.59 -16.53
C THR A 17 14.31 0.86 -15.51
N THR A 18 14.14 2.12 -15.15
CA THR A 18 13.00 2.58 -14.34
C THR A 18 11.73 2.39 -15.18
N ASN A 19 11.03 1.28 -14.92
CA ASN A 19 9.80 0.93 -15.62
C ASN A 19 8.68 1.85 -15.12
N ALA A 20 8.67 3.09 -15.61
CA ALA A 20 7.65 4.06 -15.29
C ALA A 20 6.31 3.56 -15.83
N VAL A 21 5.42 3.14 -14.92
CA VAL A 21 4.04 2.76 -15.26
C VAL A 21 3.38 3.96 -15.92
N ARG A 22 3.01 3.81 -17.20
CA ARG A 22 2.21 4.81 -17.91
C ARG A 22 0.74 4.47 -17.81
N CYS A 23 -0.03 5.33 -17.15
CA CYS A 23 -1.47 5.20 -17.07
C CYS A 23 -2.17 6.09 -18.11
N PRO A 24 -3.33 5.67 -18.63
CA PRO A 24 -4.16 6.54 -19.47
C PRO A 24 -4.68 7.73 -18.66
N PRO A 25 -5.07 8.83 -19.32
CA PRO A 25 -5.74 9.94 -18.65
C PRO A 25 -7.01 9.43 -17.95
N PHE A 26 -7.15 9.79 -16.67
CA PHE A 26 -8.26 9.34 -15.83
C PHE A 26 -9.37 10.40 -15.83
N LEU A 27 -10.54 10.05 -16.36
CA LEU A 27 -11.74 10.87 -16.31
C LEU A 27 -12.91 9.99 -15.83
N CYS A 28 -13.48 10.33 -14.67
CA CYS A 28 -14.59 9.59 -14.08
C CYS A 28 -15.50 10.59 -13.35
N ALA A 29 -16.81 10.44 -13.48
CA ALA A 29 -17.80 11.34 -12.89
C ALA A 29 -18.33 10.84 -11.53
N LEU A 30 -17.79 9.72 -11.02
CA LEU A 30 -18.20 9.16 -9.74
C LEU A 30 -17.52 9.93 -8.60
N GLU A 31 -18.30 10.25 -7.57
CA GLU A 31 -17.77 10.64 -6.28
C GLU A 31 -17.63 9.37 -5.43
N CYS A 32 -16.39 8.95 -5.17
CA CYS A 32 -16.12 7.77 -4.37
C CYS A 32 -15.58 8.22 -3.01
N GLU A 33 -16.32 7.95 -1.94
CA GLU A 33 -15.98 8.31 -0.56
C GLU A 33 -14.60 7.78 -0.11
N TYR A 34 -14.16 6.65 -0.68
CA TYR A 34 -12.89 5.98 -0.36
C TYR A 34 -11.93 5.91 -1.57
N GLY A 35 -12.18 6.72 -2.60
CA GLY A 35 -11.37 6.76 -3.82
C GLY A 35 -11.60 5.60 -4.80
N PHE A 36 -10.71 5.50 -5.80
CA PHE A 36 -10.85 4.60 -6.95
C PHE A 36 -10.01 3.33 -6.84
N GLN A 37 -10.50 2.23 -7.41
CA GLN A 37 -9.73 1.00 -7.56
C GLN A 37 -8.58 1.18 -8.58
N PHE A 38 -7.57 0.33 -8.49
CA PHE A 38 -6.43 0.32 -9.39
C PHE A 38 -6.31 -1.04 -10.09
N ASP A 39 -5.87 -1.06 -11.35
CA ASP A 39 -5.57 -2.29 -12.09
C ASP A 39 -4.26 -2.95 -11.62
N SER A 40 -3.93 -4.11 -12.18
CA SER A 40 -2.70 -4.85 -11.84
C SER A 40 -1.40 -4.13 -12.19
N ARG A 41 -1.47 -2.98 -12.87
CA ARG A 41 -0.32 -2.12 -13.20
C ARG A 41 -0.26 -0.90 -12.30
N GLY A 42 -1.26 -0.67 -11.44
CA GLY A 42 -1.35 0.52 -10.59
C GLY A 42 -2.01 1.71 -11.27
N CYS A 43 -2.85 1.50 -12.30
CA CYS A 43 -3.61 2.57 -12.95
C CYS A 43 -5.04 2.66 -12.43
N PRO A 44 -5.57 3.89 -12.19
CA PRO A 44 -6.90 4.06 -11.65
C PRO A 44 -7.97 3.59 -12.64
N VAL A 45 -8.98 2.87 -12.15
CA VAL A 45 -10.16 2.46 -12.91
C VAL A 45 -11.39 3.18 -12.37
N CYS A 46 -12.37 3.46 -13.23
CA CYS A 46 -13.62 4.14 -12.84
C CYS A 46 -14.55 3.16 -12.11
N ARG A 47 -14.10 2.70 -10.94
CA ARG A 47 -14.82 1.89 -9.96
C ARG A 47 -14.43 2.35 -8.57
N CYS A 48 -15.41 2.57 -7.69
CA CYS A 48 -15.12 2.94 -6.31
C CYS A 48 -14.46 1.78 -5.57
N ARG A 49 -13.48 2.09 -4.72
CA ARG A 49 -13.05 1.15 -3.69
C ARG A 49 -14.26 0.86 -2.82
N THR A 50 -14.60 -0.41 -2.68
CA THR A 50 -15.50 -0.82 -1.61
C THR A 50 -14.76 -0.69 -0.31
N LEU A 51 -15.41 -0.19 0.75
CA LEU A 51 -14.99 -0.52 2.10
C LEU A 51 -15.15 -2.02 2.28
N SER A 52 -14.18 -2.79 1.81
CA SER A 52 -13.72 -3.86 2.65
C SER A 52 -13.22 -3.16 3.93
N LYS A 53 -13.89 -3.40 5.05
CA LYS A 53 -13.31 -3.11 6.38
C LYS A 53 -12.03 -3.92 6.64
N ASP A 54 -11.56 -4.64 5.62
CA ASP A 54 -10.38 -5.46 5.62
C ASP A 54 -9.17 -4.54 5.60
N CYS A 55 -8.44 -4.61 6.71
CA CYS A 55 -7.12 -4.05 6.84
C CYS A 55 -6.23 -4.60 5.74
N VAL A 56 -5.78 -3.72 4.84
CA VAL A 56 -4.79 -4.08 3.84
C VAL A 56 -3.45 -4.16 4.56
N GLU A 57 -2.92 -5.38 4.65
CA GLU A 57 -1.72 -5.77 5.38
C GLU A 57 -1.81 -5.59 6.91
N PRO A 58 -2.51 -6.51 7.63
CA PRO A 58 -2.34 -6.58 9.07
C PRO A 58 -0.89 -6.96 9.35
N ILE A 59 -0.18 -6.14 10.13
CA ILE A 59 1.10 -6.63 10.64
C ILE A 59 0.78 -7.68 11.70
N PHE A 60 1.12 -8.93 11.39
CA PHE A 60 0.89 -10.06 12.29
C PHE A 60 1.57 -9.79 13.64
N GLY A 61 0.76 -9.50 14.67
CA GLY A 61 1.21 -9.38 16.06
C GLY A 61 1.02 -8.02 16.73
N TYR A 62 0.58 -6.97 16.03
CA TYR A 62 0.27 -5.67 16.67
C TYR A 62 -1.23 -5.52 16.84
N ASN A 63 -1.75 -6.14 17.89
CA ASN A 63 -3.13 -5.91 18.30
C ASN A 63 -3.16 -4.60 19.10
N CYS A 64 -4.13 -3.73 18.80
CA CYS A 64 -4.34 -2.50 19.54
C CYS A 64 -5.55 -2.64 20.48
N GLY A 65 -5.55 -1.87 21.58
CA GLY A 65 -6.72 -1.73 22.46
C GLY A 65 -6.90 -2.84 23.50
N LEU A 66 -5.87 -3.64 23.79
CA LEU A 66 -5.97 -4.64 24.85
C LEU A 66 -5.74 -4.09 26.26
N ILE A 67 -4.87 -3.08 26.48
CA ILE A 67 -4.68 -2.45 27.82
C ILE A 67 -4.23 -0.96 27.77
N ASP A 68 -3.59 -0.46 26.70
CA ASP A 68 -3.27 0.97 26.49
C ASP A 68 -3.36 1.32 24.99
N HIS A 69 -3.96 2.46 24.63
CA HIS A 69 -4.41 2.75 23.26
C HIS A 69 -3.30 3.28 22.31
N ARG A 70 -2.04 2.82 22.44
CA ARG A 70 -0.89 3.36 21.67
C ARG A 70 0.09 2.32 21.12
N ASP A 71 -0.40 1.15 20.72
CA ASP A 71 0.47 0.09 20.16
C ASP A 71 0.74 0.22 18.65
N CYS A 72 0.06 1.12 17.94
CA CYS A 72 0.27 1.28 16.50
C CYS A 72 1.38 2.29 16.18
N PRO A 73 2.27 2.00 15.22
CA PRO A 73 3.18 2.99 14.64
C PRO A 73 2.40 4.17 14.06
N ASN A 74 3.01 5.36 13.99
CA ASN A 74 2.39 6.58 13.46
C ASN A 74 1.92 6.49 11.98
N THR A 75 2.30 5.43 11.27
CA THR A 75 1.87 5.13 9.91
C THR A 75 0.62 4.24 9.83
N HIS A 76 0.12 3.79 10.99
CA HIS A 76 -1.01 2.87 11.12
C HIS A 76 -2.10 3.47 11.99
N TYR A 77 -3.34 3.04 11.76
CA TYR A 77 -4.48 3.35 12.62
C TYR A 77 -5.03 2.07 13.24
N CYS A 78 -5.69 2.19 14.39
CA CYS A 78 -6.31 1.06 15.07
C CYS A 78 -7.72 0.81 14.52
N GLN A 79 -7.93 -0.34 13.89
CA GLN A 79 -9.25 -0.81 13.47
C GLN A 79 -9.78 -1.78 14.54
N LEU A 80 -10.85 -1.40 15.24
CA LEU A 80 -11.51 -2.26 16.23
C LEU A 80 -12.51 -3.20 15.53
N GLU A 81 -12.50 -4.49 15.90
CA GLU A 81 -13.54 -5.43 15.47
C GLU A 81 -14.84 -5.16 16.24
N SER A 82 -15.98 -5.66 15.75
CA SER A 82 -17.33 -5.36 16.26
C SER A 82 -17.57 -5.67 17.75
N THR A 83 -16.70 -6.46 18.37
CA THR A 83 -16.76 -6.79 19.80
C THR A 83 -15.91 -5.87 20.67
N GLY A 84 -15.09 -4.98 20.08
CA GLY A 84 -14.23 -4.01 20.79
C GLY A 84 -13.11 -4.63 21.64
N LEU A 85 -13.01 -5.97 21.67
CA LEU A 85 -12.05 -6.73 22.48
C LEU A 85 -10.74 -7.01 21.73
N ARG A 86 -10.73 -6.81 20.41
CA ARG A 86 -9.57 -7.01 19.53
C ARG A 86 -9.56 -5.89 18.51
N GLY A 87 -8.42 -5.21 18.41
CA GLY A 87 -8.13 -4.29 17.31
C GLY A 87 -6.85 -4.71 16.61
N GLN A 88 -6.71 -4.36 15.34
CA GLN A 88 -5.49 -4.57 14.56
C GLN A 88 -4.96 -3.23 14.07
N CYS A 89 -3.64 -3.10 14.01
CA CYS A 89 -3.01 -1.94 13.38
C CYS A 89 -3.05 -2.10 11.85
N CYS A 90 -3.72 -1.17 11.18
CA CYS A 90 -3.97 -1.22 9.74
C CYS A 90 -3.23 -0.07 9.07
N LEU A 91 -2.60 -0.34 7.92
CA LEU A 91 -1.81 0.67 7.22
C LEU A 91 -2.73 1.78 6.73
N ALA A 92 -2.38 3.03 7.04
CA ALA A 92 -3.03 4.18 6.42
C ALA A 92 -2.54 4.29 4.97
N VAL A 93 -3.13 3.50 4.07
CA VAL A 93 -2.95 3.69 2.63
C VAL A 93 -3.77 4.90 2.20
N ALA A 94 -3.06 5.92 1.73
CA ALA A 94 -3.62 7.07 1.03
C ALA A 94 -4.17 6.66 -0.36
#